data_AF-A0A3D0I2N9-F1
#
_entry.id   AF-A0A3D0I2N9-F1
#
_cell.length_a   1.000
_cell.length_b   1.000
_cell.length_c   1.000
_cell.angle_alpha   90.00
_cell.angle_beta   90.00
_cell.angle_gamma   90.00
#
_symmetry.space_group_name_H-M   'P 1'
#
loop_
_entity.id
_entity.type
_entity.pdbx_description
1 polymer ?
#
loop_
_entity_poly.entity_id
_entity_poly.type
_entity_poly.pdbx_seq_one_letter_code
_entity_poly.pdbx_strand_id
1 'polypeptide(L)'
;MTVNVDLRWHRNGFRLYWRWISKRGPGRPRLSAELQELIHRFAAEKAWGARKIQAELEKLLFKVGLASVSRYLSKGRPPSRQKPQSWRTFLWNHREGIAAMDLFTVSMADDIFGDET
;
A
#
# COMPACT_ATOMS: atom_id res chain seq x y z
N MET A 1 -17.13 -44.09 -14.38
CA MET A 1 -17.77 -43.00 -13.62
C MET A 1 -16.67 -42.15 -13.01
N THR A 2 -16.26 -41.05 -13.66
CA THR A 2 -15.14 -40.22 -13.17
C THR A 2 -15.63 -39.19 -12.15
N VAL A 3 -15.13 -39.31 -10.92
CA VAL A 3 -15.38 -38.41 -9.79
C VAL A 3 -14.74 -37.03 -10.03
N ASN A 4 -15.37 -36.18 -10.85
CA ASN A 4 -14.93 -34.79 -11.06
C ASN A 4 -15.50 -33.80 -10.02
N VAL A 5 -16.18 -34.33 -9.00
CA VAL A 5 -16.92 -33.53 -8.01
C VAL A 5 -16.00 -32.90 -6.96
N ASP A 6 -14.81 -33.48 -6.76
CA ASP A 6 -13.89 -33.14 -5.68
C ASP A 6 -13.09 -31.83 -5.95
N LEU A 7 -12.48 -31.72 -7.14
CA LEU A 7 -11.60 -30.59 -7.47
C LEU A 7 -12.32 -29.23 -7.54
N ARG A 8 -13.56 -29.20 -8.04
CA ARG A 8 -14.36 -27.96 -8.12
C ARG A 8 -14.80 -27.49 -6.74
N TRP A 9 -15.14 -28.43 -5.86
CA TRP A 9 -15.50 -28.13 -4.48
C TRP A 9 -14.30 -27.61 -3.71
N HIS A 10 -13.13 -28.25 -3.85
CA HIS A 10 -11.87 -27.77 -3.29
C HIS A 10 -11.56 -26.33 -3.73
N ARG A 11 -11.65 -26.02 -5.04
CA ARG A 11 -11.33 -24.68 -5.55
C ARG A 11 -12.31 -23.62 -5.06
N ASN A 12 -13.61 -23.90 -5.06
CA ASN A 12 -14.63 -22.94 -4.64
C ASN A 12 -14.68 -22.77 -3.12
N GLY A 13 -14.54 -23.87 -2.37
CA GLY A 13 -14.45 -23.88 -0.91
C GLY A 13 -13.22 -23.11 -0.42
N PHE A 14 -12.05 -23.36 -1.01
CA PHE A 14 -10.83 -22.63 -0.69
C PHE A 14 -10.97 -21.12 -0.98
N ARG A 15 -11.57 -20.74 -2.11
CA ARG A 15 -11.83 -19.32 -2.42
C ARG A 15 -12.77 -18.66 -1.40
N LEU A 16 -13.84 -19.35 -0.97
CA LEU A 16 -14.76 -18.84 0.04
C LEU A 16 -14.10 -18.72 1.42
N TYR A 17 -13.35 -19.75 1.81
CA TYR A 17 -12.56 -19.79 3.05
C TYR A 17 -11.58 -18.63 3.12
N TRP A 18 -10.76 -18.44 2.07
CA TRP A 18 -9.82 -17.33 2.02
C TRP A 18 -10.51 -15.98 1.97
N ARG A 19 -11.64 -15.84 1.26
CA ARG A 19 -12.41 -14.59 1.26
C ARG A 19 -12.95 -14.24 2.65
N TRP A 20 -13.30 -15.25 3.44
CA TRP A 20 -13.78 -15.07 4.80
C TRP A 20 -12.66 -14.65 5.76
N ILE A 21 -11.50 -15.33 5.74
CA ILE A 21 -10.36 -14.98 6.60
C ILE A 21 -9.68 -13.68 6.15
N SER A 22 -9.61 -13.43 4.85
CA SER A 22 -9.05 -12.18 4.30
C SER A 22 -9.98 -10.98 4.48
N LYS A 23 -11.18 -11.17 5.05
CA LYS A 23 -12.11 -10.09 5.29
C LYS A 23 -11.52 -9.17 6.37
N ARG A 24 -10.90 -8.09 5.93
CA ARG A 24 -10.32 -7.07 6.82
C ARG A 24 -11.41 -6.57 7.78
N GLY A 25 -11.11 -6.59 9.06
CA GLY A 25 -11.97 -6.00 10.10
C GLY A 25 -12.14 -4.49 9.91
N PRO A 26 -12.95 -3.83 10.77
CA PRO A 26 -13.05 -2.38 10.75
C PRO A 26 -11.64 -1.80 10.90
N GLY A 27 -11.17 -1.12 9.85
CA GLY A 27 -9.85 -0.51 9.86
C GLY A 27 -9.76 0.58 10.94
N ARG A 28 -8.58 1.22 11.03
CA ARG A 28 -8.37 2.34 11.96
C ARG A 28 -9.56 3.32 11.93
N PRO A 29 -10.14 3.69 13.10
CA PRO A 29 -11.26 4.62 13.15
C PRO A 29 -10.90 5.90 12.40
N ARG A 30 -11.88 6.43 11.68
CA ARG A 30 -11.73 7.68 10.94
C ARG A 30 -11.52 8.82 11.94
N LEU A 31 -10.86 9.89 11.49
CA LEU A 31 -10.80 11.12 12.29
C LEU A 31 -12.23 11.67 12.45
N SER A 32 -12.50 12.46 13.48
CA SER A 32 -13.78 13.16 13.61
C SER A 32 -14.05 14.01 12.36
N ALA A 33 -15.32 14.19 12.00
CA ALA A 33 -15.72 14.98 10.83
C ALA A 33 -15.15 16.41 10.90
N GLU A 34 -15.24 17.03 12.08
CA GLU A 34 -14.69 18.37 12.36
C GLU A 34 -13.20 18.48 12.04
N LEU A 35 -12.41 17.47 12.42
CA LEU A 35 -10.97 17.46 12.16
C LEU A 35 -10.66 17.25 10.68
N GLN A 36 -11.47 16.47 9.97
CA GLN A 36 -11.35 16.32 8.52
C GLN A 36 -11.65 17.64 7.81
N GLU A 37 -12.73 18.33 8.20
CA GLU A 37 -13.09 19.65 7.68
C GLU A 37 -12.00 20.67 7.94
N LEU A 38 -11.41 20.68 9.15
CA LEU A 38 -10.32 21.57 9.49
C LEU A 38 -9.08 21.36 8.59
N ILE A 39 -8.72 20.09 8.33
CA ILE A 39 -7.63 19.74 7.41
C ILE A 39 -7.93 20.24 5.99
N HIS A 40 -9.15 20.01 5.49
CA HIS A 40 -9.56 20.44 4.16
C HIS A 40 -9.59 21.96 4.03
N ARG A 41 -10.07 22.67 5.06
CA ARG A 41 -10.09 24.12 5.12
C ARG A 41 -8.69 24.73 5.06
N PHE A 42 -7.76 24.25 5.88
CA PHE A 42 -6.37 24.72 5.85
C PHE A 42 -5.69 24.45 4.50
N ALA A 43 -6.00 23.32 3.86
CA ALA A 43 -5.51 23.00 2.53
C ALA A 43 -6.08 23.92 1.45
N ALA A 44 -7.36 24.28 1.52
CA ALA A 44 -8.04 25.11 0.54
C ALA A 44 -7.69 26.60 0.68
N GLU A 45 -7.71 27.13 1.90
CA GLU A 45 -7.51 28.57 2.15
C GLU A 45 -6.05 29.00 1.97
N LYS A 46 -5.10 28.15 2.38
CA LYS A 46 -3.68 28.54 2.46
C LYS A 46 -2.73 27.62 1.69
N ALA A 47 -3.26 26.65 0.95
CA ALA A 47 -2.47 25.67 0.18
C ALA A 47 -1.37 24.98 1.00
N TRP A 48 -1.59 24.79 2.31
CA TRP A 48 -0.58 24.24 3.20
C TRP A 48 -0.35 22.74 2.95
N GLY A 49 0.92 22.33 3.04
CA GLY A 49 1.31 20.93 2.99
C GLY A 49 1.04 20.19 4.31
N ALA A 50 1.03 18.85 4.25
CA ALA A 50 0.69 17.97 5.37
C ALA A 50 1.46 18.27 6.66
N ARG A 51 2.76 18.53 6.55
CA ARG A 51 3.64 18.79 7.71
C ARG A 51 3.31 20.11 8.42
N LYS A 52 2.93 21.14 7.66
CA LYS A 52 2.53 22.43 8.24
C LYS A 52 1.16 22.33 8.90
N ILE A 53 0.21 21.65 8.26
CA ILE A 53 -1.12 21.39 8.85
C ILE A 53 -0.99 20.58 10.14
N GLN A 54 -0.14 19.55 10.18
CA GLN A 54 0.11 18.79 11.41
C GLN A 54 0.60 19.68 12.55
N ALA A 55 1.60 20.52 12.29
CA ALA A 55 2.14 21.41 13.31
C ALA A 55 1.08 22.38 13.87
N GLU A 56 0.18 22.89 13.02
CA GLU A 56 -0.92 23.74 13.48
C GLU A 56 -1.99 22.98 14.26
N LEU A 57 -2.28 21.72 13.88
CA LEU A 57 -3.18 20.86 14.64
C LEU A 57 -2.61 20.49 16.01
N GLU A 58 -1.29 20.30 16.12
CA GLU A 58 -0.60 20.05 17.39
C GLU A 58 -0.69 21.25 18.33
N LYS A 59 -0.60 22.49 17.80
CA LYS A 59 -0.84 23.72 18.59
C LYS A 59 -2.28 23.81 19.13
N LEU A 60 -3.24 23.24 18.42
CA LEU A 60 -4.64 23.14 18.84
C LEU A 60 -4.91 21.90 19.70
N LEU A 61 -3.86 21.21 20.18
CA LEU A 61 -3.91 20.02 21.04
C LEU A 61 -4.53 18.77 20.40
N PHE A 62 -4.65 18.73 19.07
CA PHE A 62 -5.07 17.52 18.36
C PHE A 62 -3.88 16.56 18.15
N LYS A 63 -4.01 15.31 18.63
CA LYS A 63 -3.00 14.25 18.40
C LYS A 63 -3.26 13.53 17.07
N VAL A 64 -2.71 14.05 15.98
CA VAL A 64 -2.88 13.50 14.62
C VAL A 64 -1.52 13.26 13.98
N GLY A 65 -1.26 12.04 13.53
CA GLY A 65 -0.02 11.73 12.81
C GLY A 65 0.02 12.28 11.38
N LEU A 66 1.21 12.65 10.92
CA LEU A 66 1.47 13.16 9.56
C LEU A 66 0.82 12.31 8.44
N ALA A 67 0.94 10.98 8.55
CA ALA A 67 0.37 10.05 7.58
C ALA A 67 -1.15 10.15 7.48
N SER A 68 -1.84 10.41 8.60
CA SER A 68 -3.29 10.63 8.62
C SER A 68 -3.64 11.93 7.89
N VAL A 69 -2.94 13.03 8.18
CA VAL A 69 -3.14 14.32 7.50
C VAL A 69 -2.92 14.17 6.00
N SER A 70 -1.81 13.55 5.60
CA SER A 70 -1.48 13.28 4.19
C SER A 70 -2.57 12.48 3.48
N ARG A 71 -3.12 11.45 4.16
CA ARG A 71 -4.22 10.63 3.62
C ARG A 71 -5.50 11.44 3.36
N TYR A 72 -5.83 12.41 4.20
CA TYR A 72 -7.02 13.25 3.98
C TYR A 72 -6.77 14.32 2.93
N LEU A 73 -5.56 14.86 2.85
CA LEU A 73 -5.16 15.76 1.76
C LEU A 73 -5.20 15.08 0.38
N SER A 74 -4.75 13.83 0.28
CA SER A 74 -4.77 13.09 -0.99
C SER A 74 -6.19 12.74 -1.47
N LYS A 75 -7.13 12.52 -0.54
CA LYS A 75 -8.55 12.29 -0.87
C LYS A 75 -9.27 13.55 -1.35
N GLY A 76 -8.88 14.72 -0.84
CA GLY A 76 -9.49 16.00 -1.22
C GLY A 76 -8.94 16.60 -2.51
N ARG A 77 -7.79 16.11 -3.00
CA ARG A 77 -7.19 16.58 -4.25
C ARG A 77 -7.88 15.89 -5.43
N PRO A 78 -8.26 16.63 -6.50
CA PRO A 78 -8.70 15.98 -7.72
C PRO A 78 -7.61 15.02 -8.20
N PRO A 79 -7.99 13.85 -8.75
CA PRO A 79 -7.02 12.90 -9.26
C PRO A 79 -6.07 13.61 -10.23
N SER A 80 -4.77 13.34 -10.07
CA SER A 80 -3.75 13.84 -10.98
C SER A 80 -4.18 13.62 -12.42
N ARG A 81 -4.06 14.66 -13.28
CA ARG A 81 -4.28 14.52 -14.73
C ARG A 81 -3.34 13.48 -15.36
N GLN A 82 -2.21 13.21 -14.72
CA GLN A 82 -1.30 12.14 -15.12
C GLN A 82 -1.88 10.81 -14.60
N LYS A 83 -2.30 9.95 -15.53
CA LYS A 83 -2.67 8.57 -15.18
C LYS A 83 -1.47 7.90 -14.51
N PRO A 84 -1.66 7.19 -13.38
CA PRO A 84 -0.59 6.37 -12.84
C PRO A 84 -0.13 5.37 -13.90
N GLN A 85 1.19 5.26 -14.06
CA GLN A 85 1.80 4.33 -15.01
C GLN A 85 1.36 2.91 -14.67
N SER A 86 0.98 2.13 -15.68
CA SER A 86 0.62 0.73 -15.45
C SER A 86 1.85 -0.05 -14.98
N TRP A 87 1.65 -1.05 -14.13
CA TRP A 87 2.72 -1.98 -13.73
C TRP A 87 3.43 -2.59 -14.93
N ARG A 88 2.68 -2.89 -16.01
CA ARG A 88 3.25 -3.42 -17.24
C ARG A 88 4.20 -2.43 -17.90
N THR A 89 3.83 -1.15 -17.95
CA THR A 89 4.68 -0.08 -18.50
C THR A 89 5.89 0.19 -17.60
N PHE A 90 5.73 0.14 -16.28
CA PHE A 90 6.85 0.30 -15.34
C PHE A 90 7.89 -0.81 -15.52
N LEU A 91 7.45 -2.07 -15.54
CA LEU A 91 8.31 -3.22 -15.77
C LEU A 91 8.98 -3.19 -17.14
N TRP A 92 8.25 -2.79 -18.18
CA TRP A 92 8.82 -2.65 -19.51
C TRP A 92 9.95 -1.62 -19.55
N ASN A 93 9.75 -0.46 -18.93
CA ASN A 93 10.75 0.62 -18.89
C ASN A 93 11.98 0.26 -18.03
N HIS A 94 11.83 -0.61 -17.03
CA HIS A 94 12.90 -0.97 -16.09
C HIS A 94 13.40 -2.40 -16.27
N ARG A 95 13.02 -3.09 -17.36
CA ARG A 95 13.31 -4.51 -17.57
C ARG A 95 14.80 -4.83 -17.51
N GLU A 96 15.66 -3.94 -18.00
CA GLU A 96 17.11 -4.16 -18.08
C GLU A 96 17.76 -4.05 -16.70
N GLY A 97 17.34 -3.07 -15.89
CA GLY A 97 17.82 -2.93 -14.51
C GLY A 97 17.33 -4.04 -13.58
N ILE A 98 16.09 -4.50 -13.76
CA ILE A 98 15.53 -5.61 -12.97
C ILE A 98 16.16 -6.95 -13.36
N ALA A 99 16.33 -7.21 -14.65
CA ALA A 99 16.97 -8.44 -15.14
C ALA A 99 18.43 -8.54 -14.71
N ALA A 100 19.15 -7.41 -14.64
CA ALA A 100 20.51 -7.38 -14.10
C ALA A 100 20.55 -7.77 -12.62
N MET A 101 19.62 -7.29 -11.78
CA MET A 101 19.60 -7.63 -10.35
C MET A 101 19.33 -9.11 -10.07
N ASP A 102 18.46 -9.76 -10.86
CA ASP A 102 18.13 -11.18 -10.72
C ASP A 102 19.35 -12.09 -11.00
N LEU A 103 20.16 -11.71 -11.99
CA LEU A 103 21.36 -12.45 -12.40
C LEU A 103 22.51 -12.39 -11.38
N PHE A 104 22.53 -11.40 -10.48
CA PHE A 104 23.58 -11.23 -9.46
C PHE A 104 23.22 -11.78 -8.08
N THR A 105 22.18 -12.62 -7.98
CA THR A 105 21.94 -13.40 -6.75
C THR A 105 22.95 -14.54 -6.65
N VAL A 106 24.20 -14.17 -6.37
CA VAL A 106 25.27 -15.11 -6.04
C VAL A 106 24.84 -15.90 -4.80
N SER A 107 24.74 -17.23 -4.93
CA SER A 107 24.54 -18.14 -3.82
C SER A 107 25.78 -18.13 -2.92
N MET A 108 25.84 -17.20 -1.97
CA MET A 108 26.83 -17.23 -0.87
C MET A 108 26.62 -18.40 0.11
N ALA A 109 26.04 -19.51 -0.35
CA ALA A 109 25.85 -20.73 0.42
C ALA A 109 26.85 -21.83 0.03
N ASP A 110 27.42 -21.78 -1.17
CA ASP A 110 28.33 -22.83 -1.66
C ASP A 110 29.79 -22.59 -1.25
N ASP A 111 30.17 -21.36 -0.84
CA ASP A 111 31.54 -21.00 -0.48
C ASP A 111 31.88 -21.18 1.02
N ILE A 112 30.91 -21.53 1.88
CA ILE A 112 31.14 -21.59 3.35
C ILE A 112 31.44 -23.02 3.87
N PHE A 113 31.23 -24.08 3.08
CA PHE A 113 31.37 -25.47 3.55
C PHE A 113 32.17 -26.40 2.63
N GLY A 114 33.14 -25.87 1.88
CA GLY A 114 33.87 -26.64 0.87
C GLY A 114 35.39 -26.56 0.97
N ASP A 115 35.99 -26.92 2.11
CA ASP A 115 37.35 -27.48 2.13
C ASP A 115 37.67 -28.12 3.50
N GLU A 116 37.44 -29.43 3.64
CA GLU A 116 38.14 -30.30 4.61
C GLU A 116 38.12 -31.74 4.08
N THR A 117 39.09 -32.09 3.24
CA THR A 117 39.78 -33.41 3.22
C THR A 117 41.17 -33.28 2.61
#